data_AF-A0A5C4PYE2-F1
#
_entry.id   AF-A0A5C4PYE2-F1
#
_cell.length_a   1.000
_cell.length_b   1.000
_cell.length_c   1.000
_cell.angle_alpha   90.00
_cell.angle_beta   90.00
_cell.angle_gamma   90.00
#
_symmetry.space_group_name_H-M   'P 1'
#
loop_
_entity.id
_entity.type
_entity.pdbx_description
1 polymer ?
#
loop_
_entity_poly.entity_id
_entity_poly.type
_entity_poly.pdbx_seq_one_letter_code
_entity_poly.pdbx_strand_id
1 'polypeptide(L)'
;MIEWWQILLITIYAFYQILDELTIVSSAGSPVFAGLVTGLIMGDMTTGLLIGGSMQLTVLGVGTFGGASRIDANSGTVIATAFSIAVGMDPQLALTSLAVPIAALMVYTDILARMSNVFFAHRIDKNINDHAYSAININYLCGAIAWGLSRALPIFLALVFGGPLVEALVSAMQSGILKIIADGLTLAGGVLPALGFAILLRYLPTKRHIAYLILSFALTAILITLFGNVAAIGNALDGLLPSSLGRSYNSLPMLAMAAIGFAFAVMVYQRSVNDNDSSTSAKKSTSATGEIEDDEL
;
A
#
# COMPACT_ATOMS: atom_id res chain seq x y z
N MET A 1 26.42 9.19 -5.12
CA MET A 1 26.05 8.89 -6.52
C MET A 1 25.52 7.47 -6.57
N ILE A 2 24.49 7.21 -7.39
CA ILE A 2 23.92 5.86 -7.49
C ILE A 2 24.85 5.00 -8.34
N GLU A 3 25.31 3.89 -7.80
CA GLU A 3 26.21 2.98 -8.50
C GLU A 3 25.46 2.18 -9.57
N TRP A 4 26.14 1.83 -10.67
CA TRP A 4 25.51 1.12 -11.80
C TRP A 4 24.85 -0.20 -11.39
N TRP A 5 25.43 -0.90 -10.41
CA TRP A 5 24.89 -2.15 -9.90
C TRP A 5 23.60 -1.94 -9.09
N GLN A 6 23.48 -0.81 -8.38
CA GLN A 6 22.25 -0.44 -7.65
C GLN A 6 21.13 -0.17 -8.65
N ILE A 7 21.41 0.58 -9.72
CA ILE A 7 20.46 0.86 -10.79
C ILE A 7 19.93 -0.45 -11.39
N LEU A 8 20.83 -1.38 -11.71
CA LEU A 8 20.47 -2.67 -12.29
C LEU A 8 19.61 -3.50 -11.34
N LEU A 9 19.99 -3.62 -10.06
CA LEU A 9 19.23 -4.38 -9.07
C LEU A 9 17.84 -3.78 -8.82
N ILE A 10 17.74 -2.45 -8.69
CA ILE A 10 16.46 -1.76 -8.48
C ILE A 10 15.56 -1.93 -9.72
N THR A 11 16.13 -1.88 -10.92
CA THR A 11 15.38 -2.09 -12.17
C THR A 11 14.85 -3.52 -12.30
N ILE A 12 15.66 -4.51 -11.95
CA ILE A 12 15.23 -5.92 -11.93
C ILE A 12 14.15 -6.13 -10.86
N TYR A 13 14.31 -5.54 -9.68
CA TYR A 13 13.30 -5.60 -8.64
C TYR A 13 11.98 -4.97 -9.11
N ALA A 14 12.01 -3.81 -9.77
CA ALA A 14 10.83 -3.17 -10.33
C ALA A 14 10.11 -4.04 -11.39
N PHE A 15 10.87 -4.76 -12.22
CA PHE A 15 10.33 -5.74 -13.17
C PHE A 15 9.60 -6.88 -12.44
N TYR A 16 10.23 -7.43 -11.39
CA TYR A 16 9.64 -8.50 -10.59
C TYR A 16 8.41 -8.03 -9.80
N GLN A 17 8.44 -6.80 -9.28
CA GLN A 17 7.43 -6.26 -8.39
C GLN A 17 6.02 -6.27 -9.00
N ILE A 18 5.89 -5.84 -10.26
CA ILE A 18 4.59 -5.83 -10.95
C ILE A 18 4.12 -7.24 -11.32
N LEU A 19 5.05 -8.15 -11.60
CA LEU A 19 4.71 -9.56 -11.84
C LEU A 19 4.22 -10.22 -10.56
N ASP A 20 4.85 -9.94 -9.42
CA ASP A 20 4.38 -10.41 -8.11
C ASP A 20 2.98 -9.88 -7.81
N GLU A 21 2.74 -8.58 -8.02
CA GLU A 21 1.43 -7.94 -7.79
C GLU A 21 0.30 -8.59 -8.64
N LEU A 22 0.62 -9.09 -9.83
CA LEU A 22 -0.34 -9.71 -10.75
C LEU A 22 -0.49 -11.23 -10.61
N THR A 23 0.49 -11.93 -10.03
CA THR A 23 0.54 -13.41 -10.05
C THR A 23 0.55 -14.03 -8.66
N ILE A 24 1.69 -13.96 -7.98
CA ILE A 24 1.96 -14.69 -6.72
C ILE A 24 1.41 -13.94 -5.52
N VAL A 25 1.35 -12.60 -5.60
CA VAL A 25 0.90 -11.70 -4.52
C VAL A 25 1.62 -12.01 -3.21
N SER A 26 2.95 -12.17 -3.27
CA SER A 26 3.78 -12.44 -2.09
C SER A 26 3.93 -11.23 -1.15
N SER A 27 3.21 -10.14 -1.43
CA SER A 27 3.35 -8.81 -0.81
C SER A 27 4.64 -8.07 -1.17
N ALA A 28 5.47 -8.64 -2.07
CA ALA A 28 6.63 -7.94 -2.62
C ALA A 28 6.21 -6.76 -3.52
N GLY A 29 4.98 -6.79 -4.03
CA GLY A 29 4.26 -5.66 -4.64
C GLY A 29 3.62 -4.66 -3.66
N SER A 30 4.17 -4.45 -2.46
CA SER A 30 3.69 -3.41 -1.54
C SER A 30 4.68 -2.25 -1.42
N PRO A 31 4.22 -1.00 -1.23
CA PRO A 31 5.11 0.15 -1.02
C PRO A 31 6.11 -0.05 0.14
N VAL A 32 5.70 -0.67 1.25
CA VAL A 32 6.62 -0.95 2.36
C VAL A 32 7.76 -1.87 1.93
N PHE A 33 7.43 -2.93 1.19
CA PHE A 33 8.44 -3.87 0.70
C PHE A 33 9.35 -3.22 -0.36
N ALA A 34 8.79 -2.37 -1.21
CA ALA A 34 9.55 -1.60 -2.19
C ALA A 34 10.56 -0.66 -1.52
N GLY A 35 10.15 0.02 -0.46
CA GLY A 35 11.00 0.85 0.37
C GLY A 35 12.09 0.04 1.08
N LEU A 36 11.76 -1.14 1.61
CA LEU A 36 12.71 -2.06 2.24
C LEU A 36 13.79 -2.53 1.25
N VAL A 37 13.39 -3.04 0.08
CA VAL A 37 14.34 -3.56 -0.91
C VAL A 37 15.22 -2.45 -1.47
N THR A 38 14.62 -1.29 -1.80
CA THR A 38 15.37 -0.15 -2.32
C THR A 38 16.30 0.43 -1.26
N GLY A 39 15.84 0.58 -0.02
CA GLY A 39 16.67 1.04 1.09
C GLY A 39 17.84 0.11 1.39
N LEU A 40 17.63 -1.21 1.30
CA LEU A 40 18.68 -2.22 1.44
C LEU A 40 19.75 -2.09 0.33
N ILE A 41 19.33 -1.92 -0.92
CA ILE A 41 20.25 -1.76 -2.06
C ILE A 41 21.04 -0.44 -1.96
N MET A 42 20.39 0.61 -1.48
CA MET A 42 20.96 1.94 -1.34
C MET A 42 21.80 2.12 -0.07
N GLY A 43 21.70 1.21 0.90
CA GLY A 43 22.48 1.20 2.14
C GLY A 43 21.84 1.89 3.35
N ASP A 44 20.63 2.45 3.20
CA ASP A 44 19.84 3.02 4.30
C ASP A 44 18.42 2.45 4.30
N MET A 45 18.28 1.38 5.09
CA MET A 45 17.00 0.70 5.27
C MET A 45 16.02 1.53 6.10
N THR A 46 16.51 2.38 7.01
CA THR A 46 15.62 3.18 7.87
C THR A 46 14.86 4.22 7.06
N THR A 47 15.56 4.96 6.20
CA THR A 47 14.95 5.91 5.28
C THR A 47 14.00 5.21 4.29
N GLY A 48 14.42 4.07 3.73
CA GLY A 48 13.56 3.29 2.84
C GLY A 48 12.27 2.77 3.48
N LEU A 49 12.35 2.25 4.70
CA LEU A 49 11.17 1.80 5.45
C LEU A 49 10.25 2.96 5.85
N LEU A 50 10.80 4.13 6.16
CA LEU A 50 10.01 5.31 6.51
C LEU A 50 9.21 5.81 5.29
N ILE A 51 9.85 5.91 4.12
CA ILE A 51 9.19 6.31 2.87
C ILE A 51 8.18 5.25 2.44
N GLY A 52 8.55 3.97 2.45
CA GLY A 52 7.65 2.88 2.07
C GLY A 52 6.46 2.73 3.01
N GLY A 53 6.68 2.82 4.33
CA GLY A 53 5.63 2.84 5.35
C GLY A 53 4.66 3.99 5.17
N SER A 54 5.19 5.19 4.92
CA SER A 54 4.36 6.38 4.72
C SER A 54 3.56 6.30 3.41
N MET A 55 4.17 5.80 2.34
CA MET A 55 3.46 5.59 1.06
C MET A 55 2.39 4.52 1.17
N GLN A 56 2.62 3.47 1.97
CA GLN A 56 1.61 2.46 2.24
C GLN A 56 0.34 3.07 2.83
N LEU A 57 0.48 4.00 3.79
CA LEU A 57 -0.66 4.68 4.42
C LEU A 57 -1.46 5.51 3.41
N THR A 58 -0.79 6.16 2.47
CA THR A 58 -1.40 6.93 1.37
C THR A 58 -2.24 6.08 0.42
N VAL A 59 -1.92 4.79 0.30
CA VAL A 59 -2.49 3.88 -0.72
C VAL A 59 -3.44 2.89 -0.06
N LEU A 60 -3.69 3.02 1.24
CA LEU A 60 -4.70 2.24 1.94
C LEU A 60 -6.07 2.43 1.28
N GLY A 61 -6.73 1.32 0.94
CA GLY A 61 -8.01 1.33 0.24
C GLY A 61 -7.93 1.59 -1.26
N VAL A 62 -6.72 1.75 -1.80
CA VAL A 62 -6.51 1.89 -3.23
C VAL A 62 -6.37 0.50 -3.88
N GLY A 63 -7.37 0.08 -4.66
CA GLY A 63 -7.35 -1.22 -5.35
C GLY A 63 -7.92 -1.18 -6.77
N THR A 64 -7.42 -2.00 -7.69
CA THR A 64 -7.91 -2.02 -9.08
C THR A 64 -9.27 -2.72 -9.13
N PHE A 65 -10.34 -2.02 -9.53
CA PHE A 65 -11.67 -2.62 -9.70
C PHE A 65 -12.12 -2.46 -11.16
N GLY A 66 -12.58 -3.54 -11.78
CA GLY A 66 -13.15 -3.50 -13.14
C GLY A 66 -12.18 -3.04 -14.23
N GLY A 67 -10.87 -3.32 -14.09
CA GLY A 67 -9.85 -2.91 -15.07
C GLY A 67 -9.38 -1.46 -14.95
N ALA A 68 -9.87 -0.69 -13.96
CA ALA A 68 -9.40 0.66 -13.69
C ALA A 68 -7.97 0.64 -13.13
N SER A 69 -7.07 1.39 -13.79
CA SER A 69 -5.71 1.62 -13.29
C SER A 69 -5.75 2.46 -12.02
N ARG A 70 -4.88 2.12 -11.08
CA ARG A 70 -4.69 2.84 -9.82
C ARG A 70 -3.30 3.48 -9.81
N ILE A 71 -3.09 4.41 -8.89
CA ILE A 71 -1.76 5.01 -8.67
C ILE A 71 -0.73 3.91 -8.43
N ASP A 72 0.41 4.04 -9.08
CA ASP A 72 1.52 3.11 -8.90
C ASP A 72 2.40 3.59 -7.75
N ALA A 73 1.95 3.27 -6.55
CA ALA A 73 2.66 3.61 -5.34
C ALA A 73 4.03 2.94 -5.21
N ASN A 74 4.13 1.73 -5.74
CA ASN A 74 5.29 0.87 -5.71
C ASN A 74 6.50 1.54 -6.37
N SER A 75 6.36 1.92 -7.63
CA SER A 75 7.44 2.59 -8.37
C SER A 75 7.71 4.00 -7.83
N GLY A 76 6.68 4.71 -7.37
CA GLY A 76 6.83 5.99 -6.69
C GLY A 76 7.72 5.87 -5.45
N THR A 77 7.50 4.84 -4.62
CA THR A 77 8.34 4.56 -3.44
C THR A 77 9.77 4.20 -3.82
N VAL A 78 9.97 3.35 -4.83
CA VAL A 78 11.32 2.96 -5.30
C VAL A 78 12.11 4.19 -5.70
N ILE A 79 11.53 5.04 -6.55
CA ILE A 79 12.21 6.23 -7.06
C ILE A 79 12.47 7.25 -5.94
N ALA A 80 11.48 7.51 -5.09
CA ALA A 80 11.64 8.45 -3.97
C ALA A 80 12.67 7.96 -2.94
N THR A 81 12.71 6.67 -2.65
CA THR A 81 13.70 6.08 -1.74
C THR A 81 15.10 6.17 -2.30
N ALA A 82 15.30 5.80 -3.57
CA ALA A 82 16.60 5.88 -4.22
C ALA A 82 17.13 7.32 -4.24
N PHE A 83 16.29 8.31 -4.54
CA PHE A 83 16.72 9.70 -4.57
C PHE A 83 16.87 10.35 -3.19
N SER A 84 16.02 10.01 -2.22
CA SER A 84 16.16 10.49 -0.84
C SER A 84 17.51 10.09 -0.27
N ILE A 85 17.92 8.83 -0.46
CA ILE A 85 19.20 8.32 0.04
C ILE A 85 20.38 8.88 -0.78
N ALA A 86 20.25 8.98 -2.11
CA ALA A 86 21.33 9.46 -2.96
C ALA A 86 21.67 10.94 -2.76
N VAL A 87 20.66 11.78 -2.49
CA VAL A 87 20.79 13.24 -2.36
C VAL A 87 20.79 13.70 -0.90
N GLY A 88 20.45 12.81 0.04
CA GLY A 88 20.27 13.17 1.45
C GLY A 88 19.04 14.05 1.67
N MET A 89 18.00 13.87 0.87
CA MET A 89 16.74 14.61 1.01
C MET A 89 15.93 14.06 2.17
N ASP A 90 15.27 14.95 2.91
CA ASP A 90 14.31 14.59 3.94
C ASP A 90 13.27 13.56 3.42
N PRO A 91 13.06 12.44 4.13
CA PRO A 91 12.19 11.36 3.68
C PRO A 91 10.73 11.80 3.43
N GLN A 92 10.21 12.72 4.25
CA GLN A 92 8.85 13.23 4.11
C GLN A 92 8.75 14.12 2.88
N LEU A 93 9.75 14.98 2.63
CA LEU A 93 9.81 15.78 1.42
C LEU A 93 9.94 14.92 0.16
N ALA A 94 10.73 13.85 0.20
CA ALA A 94 10.87 12.92 -0.92
C ALA A 94 9.56 12.18 -1.22
N LEU A 95 8.83 11.77 -0.18
CA LEU A 95 7.51 11.15 -0.32
C LEU A 95 6.53 12.09 -1.04
N THR A 96 6.40 13.32 -0.54
CA THR A 96 5.39 14.24 -1.07
C THR A 96 5.78 14.80 -2.42
N SER A 97 7.02 15.23 -2.58
CA SER A 97 7.49 15.97 -3.76
C SER A 97 7.83 15.06 -4.93
N LEU A 98 8.24 13.82 -4.67
CA LEU A 98 8.65 12.86 -5.71
C LEU A 98 7.72 11.65 -5.78
N ALA A 99 7.50 10.94 -4.66
CA ALA A 99 6.81 9.64 -4.71
C ALA A 99 5.38 9.75 -5.27
N VAL A 100 4.60 10.72 -4.77
CA VAL A 100 3.19 10.88 -5.14
C VAL A 100 2.99 11.27 -6.61
N PRO A 101 3.64 12.33 -7.16
CA PRO A 101 3.49 12.66 -8.58
C PRO A 101 3.99 11.56 -9.50
N ILE A 102 5.13 10.94 -9.18
CA ILE A 102 5.70 9.87 -9.99
C ILE A 102 4.76 8.67 -9.99
N ALA A 103 4.19 8.30 -8.85
CA ALA A 103 3.18 7.25 -8.74
C ALA A 103 1.94 7.53 -9.62
N ALA A 104 1.52 8.80 -9.71
CA ALA A 104 0.42 9.21 -10.58
C ALA A 104 0.80 9.16 -12.07
N LEU A 105 2.01 9.57 -12.44
CA LEU A 105 2.50 9.50 -13.82
C LEU A 105 2.66 8.05 -14.32
N MET A 106 3.10 7.17 -13.43
CA MET A 106 3.28 5.75 -13.75
C MET A 106 1.95 5.04 -14.09
N VAL A 107 0.79 5.62 -13.76
CA VAL A 107 -0.52 5.16 -14.23
C VAL A 107 -0.59 5.09 -15.77
N TYR A 108 0.05 6.03 -16.47
CA TYR A 108 0.04 6.01 -17.94
C TYR A 108 0.87 4.83 -18.49
N THR A 109 1.94 4.45 -17.81
CA THR A 109 2.74 3.27 -18.17
C THR A 109 2.00 1.97 -17.88
N ASP A 110 1.16 1.94 -16.83
CA ASP A 110 0.23 0.85 -16.54
C ASP A 110 -0.81 0.68 -17.66
N ILE A 111 -1.44 1.79 -18.08
CA ILE A 111 -2.39 1.79 -19.19
C ILE A 111 -1.73 1.29 -20.48
N LEU A 112 -0.50 1.73 -20.76
CA LEU A 112 0.25 1.29 -21.94
C LEU A 112 0.57 -0.21 -21.89
N ALA A 113 0.91 -0.75 -20.72
CA ALA A 113 1.14 -2.18 -20.52
C ALA A 113 -0.12 -2.99 -20.79
N ARG A 114 -1.28 -2.52 -20.30
CA ARG A 114 -2.58 -3.13 -20.55
C ARG A 114 -2.92 -3.14 -22.04
N MET A 115 -2.72 -2.02 -22.73
CA MET A 115 -2.94 -1.92 -24.17
C MET A 115 -2.01 -2.85 -24.97
N SER A 116 -0.75 -2.94 -24.56
CA SER A 116 0.22 -3.85 -25.19
C SER A 116 -0.18 -5.32 -25.00
N ASN A 117 -0.77 -5.68 -23.85
CA ASN A 117 -1.25 -7.03 -23.60
C ASN A 117 -2.46 -7.42 -24.44
N VAL A 118 -3.28 -6.47 -24.87
CA VAL A 118 -4.37 -6.74 -25.82
C VAL A 118 -3.83 -7.31 -27.13
N PHE A 119 -2.66 -6.85 -27.61
CA PHE A 119 -2.03 -7.40 -28.80
C PHE A 119 -1.63 -8.88 -28.62
N PHE A 120 -1.06 -9.23 -27.46
CA PHE A 120 -0.70 -10.62 -27.17
C PHE A 120 -1.92 -11.52 -26.98
N ALA A 121 -3.02 -10.99 -26.42
CA ALA A 121 -4.28 -11.72 -26.27
C ALA A 121 -4.86 -12.17 -27.62
N HIS A 122 -4.96 -11.27 -28.61
CA HIS A 122 -5.42 -11.63 -29.96
C HIS A 122 -4.54 -12.70 -30.63
N ARG A 123 -3.23 -12.68 -30.35
CA ARG A 123 -2.29 -13.68 -30.87
C ARG A 123 -2.48 -15.04 -30.19
N ILE A 124 -2.80 -15.05 -28.90
CA ILE A 124 -3.17 -16.26 -28.17
C ILE A 124 -4.46 -16.85 -28.76
N ASP A 125 -5.49 -16.04 -29.01
CA ASP A 125 -6.74 -16.50 -29.61
C ASP A 125 -6.52 -17.19 -30.97
N LYS A 126 -5.65 -16.63 -31.81
CA LYS A 126 -5.26 -17.25 -33.08
C LYS A 126 -4.56 -18.60 -32.86
N ASN A 127 -3.59 -18.66 -31.94
CA ASN A 127 -2.84 -19.89 -31.65
C ASN A 127 -3.70 -21.00 -31.02
N ILE A 128 -4.80 -20.65 -30.33
CA ILE A 128 -5.77 -21.61 -29.79
C ILE A 128 -6.48 -22.33 -30.94
N ASN A 129 -6.92 -21.60 -31.96
CA ASN A 129 -7.55 -22.18 -33.15
C ASN A 129 -6.61 -23.13 -33.91
N ASP A 130 -5.31 -22.79 -33.93
CA ASP A 130 -4.28 -23.60 -34.59
C ASP A 130 -3.72 -24.73 -33.69
N HIS A 131 -4.25 -24.90 -32.47
CA HIS A 131 -3.82 -25.87 -31.45
C HIS A 131 -2.30 -25.82 -31.14
N ALA A 132 -1.69 -24.65 -31.32
CA ALA A 132 -0.26 -24.43 -31.15
C ALA A 132 0.10 -24.07 -29.69
N TYR A 133 0.00 -25.05 -28.78
CA TYR A 133 0.19 -24.84 -27.34
C TYR A 133 1.54 -24.22 -26.95
N SER A 134 2.62 -24.55 -27.66
CA SER A 134 3.93 -23.93 -27.42
C SER A 134 3.92 -22.43 -27.71
N ALA A 135 3.24 -22.01 -28.77
CA ALA A 135 3.12 -20.59 -29.13
C ALA A 135 2.23 -19.83 -28.13
N ILE A 136 1.21 -20.47 -27.55
CA ILE A 136 0.39 -19.88 -26.48
C ILE A 136 1.26 -19.52 -25.27
N ASN A 137 2.09 -20.47 -24.81
CA ASN A 137 2.97 -20.24 -23.65
C ASN A 137 3.96 -19.10 -23.91
N ILE A 138 4.56 -19.04 -25.09
CA ILE A 138 5.50 -17.95 -25.44
C ILE A 138 4.78 -16.59 -25.43
N ASN A 139 3.58 -16.50 -26.02
CA ASN A 139 2.84 -15.24 -26.05
C ASN A 139 2.36 -14.80 -24.66
N TYR A 140 2.01 -15.75 -23.79
CA TYR A 140 1.72 -15.48 -22.38
C TYR A 140 2.95 -14.89 -21.66
N LEU A 141 4.13 -15.51 -21.82
CA LEU A 141 5.38 -14.99 -21.25
C LEU A 141 5.75 -13.62 -21.81
N CYS A 142 5.57 -13.38 -23.12
CA CYS A 142 5.79 -12.07 -23.72
C CYS A 142 4.88 -10.99 -23.12
N GLY A 143 3.64 -11.32 -22.78
CA GLY A 143 2.73 -10.43 -22.07
C GLY A 143 3.21 -10.06 -20.66
N ALA A 144 3.74 -11.04 -19.93
CA ALA A 144 4.39 -10.81 -18.64
C ALA A 144 5.63 -9.89 -18.78
N ILE A 145 6.44 -10.08 -19.83
CA ILE A 145 7.58 -9.19 -20.11
C ILE A 145 7.10 -7.76 -20.38
N ALA A 146 6.01 -7.56 -21.12
CA ALA A 146 5.45 -6.23 -21.37
C ALA A 146 4.99 -5.54 -20.07
N TRP A 147 4.43 -6.30 -19.12
CA TRP A 147 4.12 -5.80 -17.78
C TRP A 147 5.36 -5.40 -17.00
N GLY A 148 6.35 -6.27 -16.91
CA GLY A 148 7.59 -5.96 -16.17
C GLY A 148 8.34 -4.77 -16.77
N LEU A 149 8.39 -4.66 -18.10
CA LEU A 149 9.09 -3.58 -18.80
C LEU A 149 8.40 -2.23 -18.61
N SER A 150 7.08 -2.19 -18.42
CA SER A 150 6.35 -0.93 -18.21
C SER A 150 6.77 -0.19 -16.95
N ARG A 151 7.27 -0.92 -15.94
CA ARG A 151 7.76 -0.37 -14.65
C ARG A 151 9.28 -0.25 -14.63
N ALA A 152 9.96 -1.29 -15.13
CA ALA A 152 11.41 -1.34 -15.16
C ALA A 152 12.02 -0.24 -16.05
N LEU A 153 11.43 0.04 -17.21
CA LEU A 153 11.99 0.99 -18.16
C LEU A 153 11.91 2.44 -17.63
N PRO A 154 10.77 2.96 -17.12
CA PRO A 154 10.73 4.27 -16.49
C PRO A 154 11.66 4.40 -15.27
N ILE A 155 11.75 3.38 -14.41
CA ILE A 155 12.63 3.39 -13.24
C ILE A 155 14.09 3.41 -13.67
N PHE A 156 14.48 2.59 -14.64
CA PHE A 156 15.83 2.57 -15.20
C PHE A 156 16.22 3.94 -15.76
N LEU A 157 15.35 4.54 -16.59
CA LEU A 157 15.61 5.87 -17.15
C LEU A 157 15.73 6.92 -16.04
N ALA A 158 14.84 6.89 -15.04
CA ALA A 158 14.89 7.81 -13.91
C ALA A 158 16.22 7.72 -13.16
N LEU A 159 16.67 6.51 -12.83
CA LEU A 159 17.91 6.29 -12.08
C LEU A 159 19.18 6.58 -12.88
N VAL A 160 19.20 6.26 -14.18
CA VAL A 160 20.37 6.52 -15.06
C VAL A 160 20.56 7.99 -15.36
N PHE A 161 19.49 8.72 -15.67
CA PHE A 161 19.56 10.16 -15.93
C PHE A 161 19.59 10.99 -14.63
N GLY A 162 19.51 10.32 -13.48
CA GLY A 162 19.23 10.92 -12.18
C GLY A 162 20.21 12.01 -11.74
N GLY A 163 21.51 11.93 -12.01
CA GLY A 163 22.47 12.92 -11.48
C GLY A 163 22.16 14.38 -11.87
N PRO A 164 22.26 14.75 -13.17
CA PRO A 164 22.01 16.12 -13.61
C PRO A 164 20.52 16.52 -13.56
N LEU A 165 19.61 15.55 -13.76
CA LEU A 165 18.17 15.80 -13.84
C LEU A 165 17.58 16.01 -12.44
N VAL A 166 18.11 15.32 -11.41
CA VAL A 166 17.68 15.52 -10.02
C VAL A 166 18.33 16.74 -9.39
N GLU A 167 19.59 17.06 -9.69
CA GLU A 167 20.16 18.35 -9.26
C GLU A 167 19.42 19.54 -9.89
N ALA A 168 19.04 19.44 -11.16
CA ALA A 168 18.18 20.41 -11.83
C ALA A 168 16.76 20.46 -11.23
N LEU A 169 16.15 19.31 -10.93
CA LEU A 169 14.83 19.25 -10.29
C LEU A 169 14.84 19.77 -8.85
N VAL A 170 15.86 19.46 -8.06
CA VAL A 170 15.98 19.92 -6.66
C VAL A 170 16.26 21.42 -6.60
N SER A 171 17.17 21.92 -7.44
CA SER A 171 17.42 23.38 -7.54
C SER A 171 16.22 24.14 -8.12
N ALA A 172 15.49 23.55 -9.07
CA ALA A 172 14.23 24.10 -9.57
C ALA A 172 13.10 24.02 -8.52
N MET A 173 13.03 22.98 -7.69
CA MET A 173 12.06 22.88 -6.59
C MET A 173 12.31 23.90 -5.47
N GLN A 174 13.56 24.33 -5.27
CA GLN A 174 13.91 25.37 -4.31
C GLN A 174 13.76 26.80 -4.85
N SER A 175 13.41 26.98 -6.14
CA SER A 175 13.32 28.31 -6.77
C SER A 175 12.04 28.51 -7.63
N GLY A 176 11.34 29.62 -7.43
CA GLY A 176 10.20 30.04 -8.28
C GLY A 176 8.89 29.27 -8.06
N ILE A 177 8.08 29.11 -9.13
CA ILE A 177 6.73 28.51 -9.11
C ILE A 177 6.73 27.06 -8.61
N LEU A 178 7.84 26.34 -8.81
CA LEU A 178 7.98 24.95 -8.39
C LEU A 178 8.06 24.81 -6.86
N LYS A 179 8.55 25.82 -6.12
CA LYS A 179 8.51 25.79 -4.65
C LYS A 179 7.07 25.81 -4.14
N ILE A 180 6.21 26.64 -4.72
CA ILE A 180 4.78 26.70 -4.36
C ILE A 180 4.09 25.38 -4.71
N ILE A 181 4.46 24.77 -5.84
CA ILE A 181 3.96 23.45 -6.24
C ILE A 181 4.46 22.37 -5.27
N ALA A 182 5.73 22.38 -4.89
CA ALA A 182 6.32 21.43 -3.95
C ALA A 182 5.72 21.57 -2.53
N ASP A 183 5.55 22.80 -2.05
CA ASP A 183 4.89 23.08 -0.76
C ASP A 183 3.41 22.66 -0.81
N GLY A 184 2.70 22.97 -1.91
CA GLY A 184 1.30 22.58 -2.11
C GLY A 184 1.13 21.06 -2.24
N LEU A 185 2.07 20.38 -2.88
CA LEU A 185 2.11 18.94 -3.02
C LEU A 185 2.53 18.25 -1.71
N THR A 186 3.35 18.91 -0.89
CA THR A 186 3.65 18.50 0.49
C THR A 186 2.43 18.57 1.38
N LEU A 187 1.67 19.66 1.30
CA LEU A 187 0.40 19.78 1.98
C LEU A 187 -0.61 18.73 1.49
N ALA A 188 -0.75 18.55 0.17
CA ALA A 188 -1.65 17.56 -0.42
C ALA A 188 -1.25 16.12 -0.03
N GLY A 189 0.05 15.81 -0.08
CA GLY A 189 0.63 14.52 0.30
C GLY A 189 0.40 14.20 1.77
N GLY A 190 0.45 15.19 2.66
CA GLY A 190 0.10 15.04 4.08
C GLY A 190 -1.37 14.67 4.32
N VAL A 191 -2.27 14.98 3.39
CA VAL A 191 -3.70 14.65 3.49
C VAL A 191 -4.03 13.27 2.89
N LEU A 192 -3.16 12.71 2.05
CA LEU A 192 -3.41 11.44 1.37
C LEU A 192 -3.69 10.24 2.30
N PRO A 193 -3.00 10.09 3.45
CA PRO A 193 -3.35 9.03 4.40
C PRO A 193 -4.81 9.11 4.90
N ALA A 194 -5.33 10.32 5.13
CA ALA A 194 -6.72 10.51 5.54
C ALA A 194 -7.71 10.09 4.44
N LEU A 195 -7.38 10.37 3.17
CA LEU A 195 -8.14 9.91 2.02
C LEU A 195 -8.15 8.37 1.94
N GLY A 196 -7.00 7.72 2.17
CA GLY A 196 -6.91 6.26 2.19
C GLY A 196 -7.84 5.60 3.22
N PHE A 197 -7.82 6.11 4.46
CA PHE A 197 -8.76 5.65 5.50
C PHE A 197 -10.23 5.90 5.13
N ALA A 198 -10.54 7.04 4.52
CA ALA A 198 -11.90 7.34 4.08
C ALA A 198 -12.39 6.35 3.01
N ILE A 199 -11.52 5.97 2.07
CA ILE A 199 -11.83 4.97 1.05
C ILE A 199 -12.07 3.59 1.71
N LEU A 200 -11.22 3.17 2.65
CA LEU A 200 -11.41 1.91 3.40
C LEU A 200 -12.75 1.87 4.15
N LEU A 201 -13.10 2.94 4.86
CA LEU A 201 -14.35 3.04 5.62
C LEU A 201 -15.59 3.05 4.72
N ARG A 202 -15.46 3.48 3.47
CA ARG A 202 -16.53 3.41 2.47
C ARG A 202 -16.80 1.97 2.00
N TYR A 203 -15.77 1.14 1.91
CA TYR A 203 -15.91 -0.27 1.54
C TYR A 203 -16.44 -1.13 2.69
N LEU A 204 -16.15 -0.77 3.94
CA LEU A 204 -16.67 -1.47 5.11
C LEU A 204 -18.15 -1.10 5.39
N PRO A 205 -18.96 -2.03 5.94
CA PRO A 205 -20.35 -1.78 6.32
C PRO A 205 -20.46 -0.92 7.60
N THR A 206 -19.74 0.19 7.62
CA THR A 206 -19.51 1.07 8.77
C THR A 206 -20.82 1.63 9.33
N LYS A 207 -21.83 1.84 8.48
CA LYS A 207 -23.16 2.31 8.88
C LYS A 207 -23.89 1.35 9.82
N ARG A 208 -23.69 0.03 9.68
CA ARG A 208 -24.36 -0.99 10.53
C ARG A 208 -23.69 -1.13 11.90
N HIS A 209 -22.40 -0.83 11.99
CA HIS A 209 -21.58 -1.09 13.19
C HIS A 209 -20.88 0.17 13.71
N ILE A 210 -21.51 1.34 13.55
CA ILE A 210 -20.88 2.63 13.88
C ILE A 210 -20.48 2.76 15.34
N ALA A 211 -21.23 2.12 16.25
CA ALA A 211 -20.92 2.10 17.67
C ALA A 211 -19.55 1.43 17.96
N TYR A 212 -19.20 0.36 17.25
CA TYR A 212 -17.91 -0.31 17.39
C TYR A 212 -16.76 0.52 16.81
N LEU A 213 -17.02 1.28 15.74
CA LEU A 213 -16.05 2.23 15.20
C LEU A 213 -15.76 3.35 16.21
N ILE A 214 -16.79 3.98 16.77
CA ILE A 214 -16.62 5.06 17.75
C ILE A 214 -15.93 4.54 19.02
N LEU A 215 -16.32 3.36 19.51
CA LEU A 215 -15.72 2.73 20.67
C LEU A 215 -14.22 2.45 20.45
N SER A 216 -13.86 1.82 19.33
CA SER A 216 -12.46 1.51 19.01
C SER A 216 -11.63 2.76 18.78
N PHE A 217 -12.19 3.79 18.15
CA PHE A 217 -11.54 5.08 18.00
C PHE A 217 -11.26 5.75 19.36
N ALA A 218 -12.27 5.83 20.24
CA ALA A 218 -12.11 6.40 21.58
C ALA A 218 -11.10 5.62 22.42
N LEU A 219 -11.16 4.29 22.40
CA LEU A 219 -10.22 3.42 23.09
C LEU A 219 -8.79 3.63 22.60
N THR A 220 -8.60 3.68 21.28
CA THR A 220 -7.28 3.91 20.66
C THR A 220 -6.75 5.30 21.00
N ALA A 221 -7.60 6.34 21.00
CA ALA A 221 -7.19 7.69 21.36
C ALA A 221 -6.71 7.80 22.82
N ILE A 222 -7.42 7.15 23.75
CA ILE A 222 -7.02 7.09 25.16
C ILE A 222 -5.69 6.33 25.31
N LEU A 223 -5.53 5.21 24.62
CA LEU A 223 -4.32 4.41 24.74
C LEU A 223 -3.11 5.09 24.08
N ILE A 224 -3.27 5.76 22.94
CA ILE A 224 -2.19 6.55 22.30
C ILE A 224 -1.67 7.62 23.25
N THR A 225 -2.57 8.36 23.91
CA THR A 225 -2.15 9.42 24.85
C THR A 225 -1.45 8.85 26.08
N LEU A 226 -1.95 7.74 26.63
CA LEU A 226 -1.33 7.06 27.76
C LEU A 226 0.08 6.54 27.42
N PHE A 227 0.22 5.76 26.36
CA PHE A 227 1.51 5.21 25.93
C PHE A 227 2.48 6.30 25.47
N GLY A 228 1.97 7.35 24.82
CA GLY A 228 2.76 8.52 24.43
C GLY A 228 3.35 9.26 25.64
N ASN A 229 2.55 9.50 26.68
CA ASN A 229 3.03 10.13 27.91
C ASN A 229 4.03 9.25 28.67
N VAL A 230 3.80 7.94 28.73
CA VAL A 230 4.75 6.98 29.33
C VAL A 230 6.06 6.94 28.56
N ALA A 231 6.02 6.93 27.23
CA ALA A 231 7.21 6.99 26.39
C ALA A 231 7.97 8.32 26.54
N ALA A 232 7.26 9.45 26.62
CA ALA A 232 7.87 10.76 26.85
C ALA A 232 8.59 10.84 28.21
N ILE A 233 7.96 10.34 29.29
CA ILE A 233 8.58 10.25 30.61
C ILE A 233 9.78 9.30 30.57
N GLY A 234 9.64 8.15 29.89
CA GLY A 234 10.70 7.17 29.72
C GLY A 234 11.94 7.74 29.04
N ASN A 235 11.76 8.43 27.92
CA ASN A 235 12.84 9.10 27.19
C ASN A 235 13.50 10.22 28.02
N ALA A 236 12.72 10.98 28.79
CA ALA A 236 13.24 12.01 29.69
C ALA A 236 14.08 11.40 30.83
N LEU A 237 13.71 10.22 31.32
CA LEU A 237 14.45 9.50 32.36
C LEU A 237 15.73 8.85 31.83
N ASP A 238 15.72 8.36 30.59
CA ASP A 238 16.88 7.76 29.92
C ASP A 238 17.97 8.81 29.66
N GLY A 239 17.59 10.08 29.44
CA GLY A 239 18.54 11.20 29.37
C GLY A 239 19.22 11.57 30.70
N LEU A 240 18.73 11.05 31.83
CA LEU A 240 19.24 11.32 33.18
C LEU A 240 20.02 10.13 33.78
N LEU A 241 19.99 8.96 33.15
CA LEU A 241 20.59 7.71 33.65
C LEU A 241 21.73 7.22 32.73
N PRO A 242 22.71 6.46 33.25
CA PRO A 242 23.78 5.90 32.43
C PRO A 242 23.22 4.89 31.41
N SER A 243 23.65 5.02 30.15
CA SER A 243 23.24 4.32 28.92
C SER A 243 23.26 2.77 28.93
N SER A 244 23.58 2.15 30.07
CA SER A 244 23.55 0.69 30.30
C SER A 244 22.15 0.12 30.57
N LEU A 245 21.14 0.98 30.79
CA LEU A 245 19.75 0.61 31.04
C LEU A 245 18.83 0.97 29.86
N GLY A 246 19.29 0.75 28.62
CA GLY A 246 18.52 1.02 27.41
C GLY A 246 17.15 0.33 27.43
N ARG A 247 16.11 1.07 27.79
CA ARG A 247 14.72 0.61 27.75
C ARG A 247 14.03 1.29 26.58
N SER A 248 13.82 0.55 25.50
CA SER A 248 12.99 1.02 24.40
C SER A 248 11.54 1.10 24.85
N TYR A 249 11.01 2.32 24.98
CA TYR A 249 9.59 2.55 25.20
C TYR A 249 8.87 2.46 23.87
N ASN A 250 8.22 1.31 23.61
CA ASN A 250 7.41 1.15 22.41
C ASN A 250 6.16 2.02 22.49
N SER A 251 5.88 2.69 21.38
CA SER A 251 4.58 3.29 21.12
C SER A 251 3.49 2.22 21.08
N LEU A 252 2.23 2.66 21.07
CA LEU A 252 1.08 1.76 21.09
C LEU A 252 1.22 0.63 20.04
N PRO A 253 1.25 -0.65 20.45
CA PRO A 253 1.37 -1.74 19.48
C PRO A 253 0.06 -1.85 18.68
N MET A 254 0.11 -1.44 17.41
CA MET A 254 -1.04 -1.57 16.48
C MET A 254 -1.54 -3.02 16.39
N LEU A 255 -0.65 -4.00 16.51
CA LEU A 255 -1.02 -5.42 16.55
C LEU A 255 -1.90 -5.75 17.75
N ALA A 256 -1.65 -5.14 18.92
CA ALA A 256 -2.50 -5.34 20.10
C ALA A 256 -3.88 -4.73 19.90
N MET A 257 -3.96 -3.54 19.28
CA MET A 257 -5.25 -2.93 18.93
C MET A 257 -6.02 -3.79 17.92
N ALA A 258 -5.34 -4.35 16.92
CA ALA A 258 -5.94 -5.28 15.98
C ALA A 258 -6.45 -6.56 16.67
N ALA A 259 -5.70 -7.11 17.62
CA ALA A 259 -6.12 -8.28 18.39
C ALA A 259 -7.35 -8.00 19.27
N ILE A 260 -7.42 -6.82 19.92
CA ILE A 260 -8.60 -6.39 20.69
C ILE A 260 -9.81 -6.25 19.76
N GLY A 261 -9.65 -5.60 18.61
CA GLY A 261 -10.71 -5.47 17.61
C GLY A 261 -11.19 -6.82 17.08
N PHE A 262 -10.27 -7.75 16.82
CA PHE A 262 -10.58 -9.11 16.41
C PHE A 262 -11.35 -9.88 17.48
N ALA A 263 -10.95 -9.76 18.76
CA ALA A 263 -11.67 -10.38 19.88
C ALA A 263 -13.12 -9.88 19.97
N PHE A 264 -13.35 -8.57 19.85
CA PHE A 264 -14.71 -8.01 19.80
C PHE A 264 -15.50 -8.53 18.60
N ALA A 265 -14.89 -8.61 17.42
CA ALA A 265 -15.55 -9.15 16.23
C ALA A 265 -15.98 -10.61 16.42
N VAL A 266 -15.13 -11.45 17.01
CA VAL A 266 -15.44 -12.85 17.33
C VAL A 266 -16.60 -12.95 18.33
N MET A 267 -16.61 -12.15 19.39
CA MET A 267 -17.69 -12.14 20.38
C MET A 267 -19.05 -11.76 19.75
N VAL A 268 -19.06 -10.74 18.89
CA VAL A 268 -20.28 -10.29 18.19
C VAL A 268 -20.75 -11.36 17.20
N TYR A 269 -19.82 -11.99 16.49
CA TYR A 269 -20.14 -13.07 15.56
C TYR A 269 -20.76 -14.26 16.29
N GLN A 270 -20.16 -14.74 17.38
CA GLN A 270 -20.69 -15.83 18.19
C GLN A 270 -22.09 -15.51 18.74
N ARG A 271 -22.30 -14.27 19.22
CA ARG A 271 -23.62 -13.83 19.69
C ARG A 271 -24.66 -13.85 18.55
N SER A 272 -24.29 -13.37 17.36
CA SER A 272 -25.17 -13.40 16.19
C SER A 272 -25.51 -14.83 15.73
N VAL A 273 -24.58 -15.78 15.87
CA VAL A 273 -24.83 -17.20 15.57
C VAL A 273 -25.76 -17.82 16.62
N ASN A 274 -25.51 -17.58 17.90
CA ASN A 274 -26.33 -18.11 19.00
C ASN A 274 -27.77 -17.55 19.00
N ASP A 275 -27.95 -16.28 18.66
CA ASP A 275 -29.28 -15.67 18.52
C ASP A 275 -30.05 -16.28 17.32
N ASN A 276 -29.36 -16.69 16.24
CA ASN A 276 -29.99 -17.38 15.11
C ASN A 276 -30.38 -18.84 15.45
N ASP A 277 -29.56 -19.57 16.22
CA ASP A 277 -29.88 -20.94 16.65
C ASP A 277 -31.08 -20.98 17.63
N SER A 278 -31.17 -20.02 18.55
CA SER A 278 -32.31 -19.90 19.47
C SER A 278 -33.63 -19.58 18.75
N SER A 279 -33.59 -18.80 17.67
CA SER A 279 -34.76 -18.50 16.83
C SER A 279 -35.26 -19.73 16.04
N THR A 280 -34.35 -20.63 15.67
CA THR A 280 -34.68 -21.87 14.93
C THR A 280 -35.24 -22.94 15.87
N SER A 281 -34.75 -23.01 17.11
CA SER A 281 -35.32 -23.87 18.16
C SER A 281 -36.71 -23.41 18.62
N ALA A 282 -36.96 -22.09 18.67
CA ALA A 282 -38.27 -21.54 19.00
C ALA A 282 -39.32 -21.77 17.89
N LYS A 283 -38.94 -21.77 16.60
CA LYS A 283 -39.86 -22.12 15.50
C LYS A 283 -40.29 -23.59 15.53
N LYS A 284 -39.43 -24.49 16.02
CA LYS A 284 -39.75 -25.94 16.10
C LYS A 284 -40.74 -26.28 17.22
N SER A 285 -40.81 -25.47 18.30
CA SER A 285 -41.82 -25.64 19.36
C SER A 285 -43.19 -25.07 18.99
N THR A 286 -43.24 -24.06 18.12
CA THR A 286 -44.51 -23.41 17.74
C THR A 286 -45.17 -24.09 16.52
N SER A 287 -44.41 -24.79 15.68
CA SER A 287 -44.93 -25.50 14.49
C SER A 287 -45.71 -26.79 14.78
N ALA A 288 -45.81 -27.24 16.05
CA ALA A 288 -46.59 -28.42 16.42
C ALA A 288 -48.09 -28.11 16.65
N THR A 289 -48.51 -26.84 16.59
CA THR A 289 -49.90 -26.46 16.87
C THR A 289 -50.31 -25.28 15.99
N GLY A 290 -51.09 -25.55 14.94
CA GLY A 290 -51.92 -24.53 14.28
C GLY A 290 -51.52 -24.19 12.85
N GLU A 291 -52.34 -24.73 11.94
CA GLU A 291 -52.75 -24.17 10.64
C GLU A 291 -51.75 -24.17 9.48
N ILE A 292 -52.01 -25.13 8.59
CA ILE A 292 -51.72 -25.05 7.15
C ILE A 292 -52.79 -24.14 6.57
N GLU A 293 -52.41 -22.94 6.13
CA GLU A 293 -53.14 -22.25 5.07
C GLU A 293 -52.19 -22.09 3.89
N ASP A 294 -52.50 -22.88 2.86
CA ASP A 294 -52.14 -22.63 1.48
C ASP A 294 -52.53 -21.20 1.11
N ASP A 295 -51.64 -20.48 0.44
CA ASP A 295 -52.03 -19.64 -0.70
C ASP A 295 -50.76 -19.15 -1.42
N GLU A 296 -50.51 -19.78 -2.56
CA GLU A 296 -49.71 -19.22 -3.64
C GLU A 296 -50.43 -18.01 -4.23
N LEU A 297 -49.69 -16.91 -4.45
CA LEU A 297 -49.54 -16.18 -5.73
C LEU A 297 -48.61 -14.97 -5.53
#